data_AF-A0A6P0WTW3-F1
#
_entry.id   AF-A0A6P0WTW3-F1
#
_cell.length_a   1.000
_cell.length_b   1.000
_cell.length_c   1.000
_cell.angle_alpha   90.00
_cell.angle_beta   90.00
_cell.angle_gamma   90.00
#
_symmetry.space_group_name_H-M   'P 1'
#
loop_
_entity.id
_entity.type
_entity.pdbx_description
1 polymer ?
#
loop_
_entity_poly.entity_id
_entity_poly.type
_entity_poly.pdbx_seq_one_letter_code
_entity_poly.pdbx_strand_id
1 'polypeptide(L)'
;LLKRQEQQGNFTIDNGGPAYGTTFISFNLNQGSRNGKPLVDPIKSRWFNTVEFRQAVAYGIDRQTMINNTFRGLGELQNSPISVQSPYYLTPEQGLPVYEYNPDKARKLLISAGFQYNSQQQLLDAEGNRVRFVLITNAENNTRQAMAAQIKQDLSKIGIQVDFNPIAFGTLVDKLSNTLDWECYLLGFSGGNEPNSGSNVWSVEGGLHSFNQKPQPSQPAIQGRQVADWEQKISELYIAAAQELEQPKRKELYAETQRLTQEYLPMIYLVNPLSLAAVRNRLQGVEYSALGGVTWNIQELTVE
;
A
#
# COMPACT_ATOMS: atom_id res chain seq x y z
N LEU A 1 26.28 4.34 -6.44
CA LEU A 1 27.37 3.55 -7.07
C LEU A 1 27.48 3.83 -8.57
N LEU A 2 26.40 3.75 -9.35
CA LEU A 2 26.42 4.03 -10.80
C LEU A 2 26.81 5.47 -11.16
N LYS A 3 26.48 6.48 -10.34
CA LYS A 3 26.86 7.88 -10.60
C LYS A 3 28.38 8.10 -10.72
N ARG A 4 29.18 7.27 -10.04
CA ARG A 4 30.65 7.31 -10.14
C ARG A 4 31.18 6.75 -11.46
N GLN A 5 30.34 6.07 -12.24
CA GLN A 5 30.69 5.45 -13.52
C GLN A 5 30.23 6.27 -14.72
N GLU A 6 29.55 7.41 -14.53
CA GLU A 6 29.05 8.26 -15.63
C GLU A 6 30.15 8.66 -16.62
N GLN A 7 31.30 9.12 -16.10
CA GLN A 7 32.44 9.50 -16.93
C GLN A 7 33.03 8.31 -17.71
N GLN A 8 33.28 7.18 -17.03
CA GLN A 8 33.87 6.00 -17.67
C GLN A 8 32.90 5.33 -18.66
N GLY A 9 31.61 5.36 -18.35
CA GLY A 9 30.55 4.73 -19.14
C GLY A 9 29.93 5.63 -20.21
N ASN A 10 30.33 6.90 -20.30
CA ASN A 10 29.75 7.89 -21.21
C ASN A 10 28.21 7.91 -21.18
N PHE A 11 27.66 8.04 -19.97
CA PHE A 11 26.22 8.16 -19.73
C PHE A 11 25.97 9.13 -18.57
N THR A 12 24.76 9.65 -18.48
CA THR A 12 24.27 10.47 -17.37
C THR A 12 23.15 9.74 -16.63
N ILE A 13 23.03 9.92 -15.33
CA ILE A 13 21.91 9.43 -14.52
C ILE A 13 20.95 10.57 -14.24
N ASP A 14 19.75 10.44 -14.80
CA ASP A 14 18.63 11.31 -14.50
C ASP A 14 17.87 10.80 -13.28
N ASN A 15 17.44 11.74 -12.43
CA ASN A 15 16.60 11.48 -11.27
C ASN A 15 15.25 12.18 -11.45
N GLY A 16 14.20 11.38 -11.63
CA GLY A 16 12.85 11.84 -11.89
C GLY A 16 12.04 12.04 -10.61
N GLY A 17 12.67 11.92 -9.44
CA GLY A 17 12.00 11.91 -8.14
C GLY A 17 11.42 10.54 -7.79
N PRO A 18 10.48 10.47 -6.84
CA PRO A 18 9.81 9.24 -6.46
C PRO A 18 9.16 8.52 -7.65
N ALA A 19 8.99 7.21 -7.60
CA ALA A 19 8.12 6.51 -8.55
C ALA A 19 6.64 6.84 -8.29
N TYR A 20 5.83 6.84 -9.35
CA TYR A 20 4.39 7.11 -9.25
C TYR A 20 3.59 5.97 -8.60
N GLY A 21 4.12 4.75 -8.60
CA GLY A 21 3.42 3.60 -8.01
C GLY A 21 3.16 3.78 -6.52
N THR A 22 2.35 2.90 -5.95
CA THR A 22 2.21 2.77 -4.50
C THR A 22 2.56 1.34 -4.11
N THR A 23 3.26 1.17 -3.00
CA THR A 23 3.50 -0.15 -2.38
C THR A 23 2.91 -0.15 -0.99
N PHE A 24 2.16 -1.19 -0.65
CA PHE A 24 1.39 -1.24 0.60
C PHE A 24 1.22 -2.67 1.09
N ILE A 25 0.87 -2.80 2.38
CA ILE A 25 0.21 -4.01 2.87
C ILE A 25 -1.27 -3.76 3.09
N SER A 26 -2.09 -4.81 2.95
CA SER A 26 -3.53 -4.77 3.20
C SER A 26 -3.93 -6.00 3.99
N PHE A 27 -4.86 -5.83 4.93
CA PHE A 27 -5.56 -6.96 5.55
C PHE A 27 -6.86 -7.23 4.80
N ASN A 28 -7.33 -8.48 4.85
CA ASN A 28 -8.65 -8.83 4.33
C ASN A 28 -9.71 -8.45 5.37
N LEU A 29 -10.47 -7.40 5.06
CA LEU A 29 -11.52 -6.87 5.90
C LEU A 29 -12.88 -7.52 5.63
N ASN A 30 -12.97 -8.42 4.64
CA ASN A 30 -14.23 -9.04 4.27
C ASN A 30 -14.77 -9.93 5.41
N GLN A 31 -15.91 -9.53 5.97
CA GLN A 31 -16.61 -10.27 7.03
C GLN A 31 -17.61 -11.30 6.48
N GLY A 32 -17.72 -11.39 5.16
CA GLY A 32 -18.63 -12.30 4.50
C GLY A 32 -18.18 -13.75 4.52
N SER A 33 -19.10 -14.60 4.08
CA SER A 33 -18.90 -16.04 3.93
C SER A 33 -19.27 -16.49 2.53
N ARG A 34 -18.63 -17.57 2.08
CA ARG A 34 -18.93 -18.25 0.83
C ARG A 34 -19.18 -19.72 1.12
N ASN A 35 -20.32 -20.25 0.67
CA ASN A 35 -20.72 -21.64 0.92
C ASN A 35 -20.70 -22.01 2.42
N GLY A 36 -21.14 -21.09 3.29
CA GLY A 36 -21.16 -21.29 4.75
C GLY A 36 -19.79 -21.20 5.44
N LYS A 37 -18.70 -20.96 4.70
CA LYS A 37 -17.36 -20.76 5.26
C LYS A 37 -17.00 -19.27 5.26
N PRO A 38 -16.60 -18.68 6.40
CA PRO A 38 -16.04 -17.33 6.44
C PRO A 38 -14.86 -17.18 5.48
N LEU A 39 -14.78 -16.05 4.77
CA LEU A 39 -13.65 -15.76 3.88
C LEU A 39 -12.36 -15.48 4.67
N VAL A 40 -12.51 -14.92 5.87
CA VAL A 40 -11.44 -14.70 6.83
C VAL A 40 -11.81 -15.46 8.11
N ASP A 41 -10.81 -16.10 8.72
CA ASP A 41 -10.99 -16.72 10.03
C ASP A 41 -11.63 -15.72 11.03
N PRO A 42 -12.72 -16.09 11.74
CA PRO A 42 -13.45 -15.14 12.58
C PRO A 42 -12.60 -14.45 13.64
N ILE A 43 -11.59 -15.12 14.21
CA ILE A 43 -10.70 -14.52 15.20
C ILE A 43 -9.86 -13.43 14.53
N LYS A 44 -9.25 -13.75 13.38
CA LYS A 44 -8.43 -12.80 12.61
C LYS A 44 -9.26 -11.65 12.05
N SER A 45 -10.48 -11.94 11.59
CA SER A 45 -11.42 -10.94 11.06
C SER A 45 -11.71 -9.86 12.10
N ARG A 46 -11.87 -10.21 13.38
CA ARG A 46 -12.02 -9.22 14.46
C ARG A 46 -10.81 -8.30 14.56
N TRP A 47 -9.59 -8.86 14.60
CA TRP A 47 -8.37 -8.05 14.69
C TRP A 47 -8.21 -7.13 13.49
N PHE A 48 -8.40 -7.66 12.28
CA PHE A 48 -8.21 -6.91 11.04
C PHE A 48 -9.22 -5.79 10.89
N ASN A 49 -10.46 -5.97 11.39
CA ASN A 49 -11.50 -4.95 11.37
C ASN A 49 -11.35 -3.89 12.48
N THR A 50 -10.56 -4.12 13.52
CA THR A 50 -10.20 -3.09 14.51
C THR A 50 -9.27 -2.04 13.90
N VAL A 51 -9.69 -0.77 13.90
CA VAL A 51 -8.91 0.35 13.31
C VAL A 51 -7.58 0.52 14.05
N GLU A 52 -7.61 0.49 15.37
CA GLU A 52 -6.45 0.64 16.25
C GLU A 52 -5.41 -0.46 16.03
N PHE A 53 -5.83 -1.67 15.62
CA PHE A 53 -4.92 -2.73 15.22
C PHE A 53 -4.16 -2.35 13.95
N ARG A 54 -4.85 -1.86 12.92
CA ARG A 54 -4.20 -1.41 11.67
C ARG A 54 -3.30 -0.20 11.89
N GLN A 55 -3.71 0.73 12.75
CA GLN A 55 -2.90 1.87 13.18
C GLN A 55 -1.65 1.42 13.94
N ALA A 56 -1.77 0.46 14.85
CA ALA A 56 -0.62 -0.11 15.55
C ALA A 56 0.34 -0.81 14.60
N VAL A 57 -0.16 -1.55 13.61
CA VAL A 57 0.68 -2.14 12.55
C VAL A 57 1.41 -1.05 11.77
N ALA A 58 0.74 0.06 11.41
CA ALA A 58 1.38 1.18 10.72
C ALA A 58 2.48 1.86 11.55
N TYR A 59 2.23 2.13 12.84
CA TYR A 59 3.25 2.62 13.78
C TYR A 59 4.38 1.60 14.02
N GLY A 60 4.09 0.31 13.83
CA GLY A 60 5.00 -0.79 14.06
C GLY A 60 6.00 -1.05 12.94
N ILE A 61 5.85 -0.44 11.75
CA ILE A 61 6.71 -0.68 10.58
C ILE A 61 7.74 0.44 10.42
N ASP A 62 9.03 0.09 10.39
CA ASP A 62 10.11 1.05 10.21
C ASP A 62 10.36 1.32 8.71
N ARG A 63 9.56 2.24 8.16
CA ARG A 63 9.64 2.64 6.75
C ARG A 63 10.97 3.30 6.39
N GLN A 64 11.63 3.99 7.34
CA GLN A 64 12.93 4.62 7.07
C GLN A 64 14.05 3.57 6.94
N THR A 65 14.07 2.58 7.83
CA THR A 65 14.99 1.44 7.70
C THR A 65 14.73 0.68 6.41
N MET A 66 13.48 0.61 5.94
CA MET A 66 13.13 -0.02 4.66
C MET A 66 13.74 0.73 3.47
N ILE A 67 13.68 2.07 3.46
CA ILE A 67 14.37 2.91 2.45
C ILE A 67 15.87 2.61 2.46
N ASN A 68 16.48 2.56 3.64
CA ASN A 68 17.93 2.37 3.77
C ASN A 68 18.38 0.97 3.34
N ASN A 69 17.67 -0.07 3.76
CA ASN A 69 18.08 -1.46 3.53
C ASN A 69 17.68 -1.98 2.15
N THR A 70 16.45 -1.71 1.72
CA THR A 70 15.92 -2.21 0.45
C THR A 70 16.32 -1.32 -0.72
N PHE A 71 16.24 -0.01 -0.54
CA PHE A 71 16.47 0.97 -1.62
C PHE A 71 17.81 1.69 -1.52
N ARG A 72 18.65 1.37 -0.52
CA ARG A 72 19.98 1.99 -0.32
C ARG A 72 19.91 3.51 -0.21
N GLY A 73 18.86 4.03 0.41
CA GLY A 73 18.61 5.47 0.53
C GLY A 73 17.98 6.12 -0.70
N LEU A 74 17.69 5.35 -1.76
CA LEU A 74 17.09 5.84 -3.01
C LEU A 74 15.60 5.54 -3.05
N GLY A 75 14.89 5.94 -2.01
CA GLY A 75 13.44 5.79 -1.91
C GLY A 75 12.83 6.85 -1.02
N GLU A 76 11.53 7.00 -1.14
CA GLU A 76 10.73 8.04 -0.49
C GLU A 76 9.49 7.43 0.13
N LEU A 77 8.98 8.08 1.18
CA LEU A 77 7.77 7.65 1.86
C LEU A 77 6.55 7.87 0.95
N GLN A 78 5.66 6.87 0.90
CA GLN A 78 4.32 7.03 0.35
C GLN A 78 3.36 6.92 1.51
N ASN A 79 2.64 8.01 1.82
CA ASN A 79 1.74 8.04 2.97
C ASN A 79 0.28 7.75 2.60
N SER A 80 -0.16 7.98 1.37
CA SER A 80 -1.58 7.90 0.98
C SER A 80 -1.75 7.15 -0.37
N PRO A 81 -2.98 6.91 -0.86
CA PRO A 81 -3.18 6.28 -2.18
C PRO A 81 -2.71 7.09 -3.37
N ILE A 82 -2.58 8.41 -3.22
CA ILE A 82 -2.29 9.30 -4.34
C ILE A 82 -0.78 9.48 -4.41
N SER A 83 -0.19 9.22 -5.59
CA SER A 83 1.25 9.39 -5.82
C SER A 83 1.73 10.75 -5.34
N VAL A 84 2.84 10.82 -4.61
CA VAL A 84 3.42 12.08 -4.09
C VAL A 84 3.63 13.17 -5.13
N GLN A 85 3.78 12.81 -6.40
CA GLN A 85 3.97 13.73 -7.53
C GLN A 85 2.67 14.30 -8.09
N SER A 86 1.52 13.69 -7.78
CA SER A 86 0.23 14.16 -8.25
C SER A 86 -0.09 15.54 -7.65
N PRO A 87 -0.67 16.47 -8.42
CA PRO A 87 -1.11 17.77 -7.89
C PRO A 87 -2.23 17.65 -6.84
N TYR A 88 -2.84 16.47 -6.72
CA TYR A 88 -3.90 16.15 -5.76
C TYR A 88 -3.36 15.48 -4.47
N TYR A 89 -2.06 15.21 -4.38
CA TYR A 89 -1.47 14.67 -3.16
C TYR A 89 -1.66 15.67 -2.01
N LEU A 90 -2.15 15.16 -0.87
CA LEU A 90 -2.27 15.92 0.39
C LEU A 90 -1.03 15.63 1.23
N THR A 91 -0.25 16.66 1.56
CA THR A 91 0.97 16.46 2.37
C THR A 91 0.64 16.35 3.86
N PRO A 92 1.54 15.79 4.69
CA PRO A 92 1.38 15.79 6.15
C PRO A 92 1.19 17.20 6.73
N GLU A 93 1.91 18.20 6.20
CA GLU A 93 1.81 19.61 6.61
C GLU A 93 0.44 20.21 6.27
N GLN A 94 -0.25 19.66 5.27
CA GLN A 94 -1.60 20.03 4.88
C GLN A 94 -2.69 19.25 5.64
N GLY A 95 -2.30 18.42 6.61
CA GLY A 95 -3.22 17.69 7.48
C GLY A 95 -3.50 16.25 7.05
N LEU A 96 -2.62 15.63 6.25
CA LEU A 96 -2.67 14.18 6.05
C LEU A 96 -2.24 13.46 7.34
N PRO A 97 -3.08 12.59 7.95
CA PRO A 97 -2.63 11.76 9.07
C PRO A 97 -1.50 10.82 8.65
N VAL A 98 -0.45 10.72 9.47
CA VAL A 98 0.71 9.86 9.20
C VAL A 98 1.10 9.03 10.42
N TYR A 99 1.78 7.91 10.14
CA TYR A 99 2.17 6.90 11.12
C TYR A 99 3.69 6.73 11.10
N GLU A 100 4.40 7.62 11.79
CA GLU A 100 5.86 7.52 11.97
C GLU A 100 6.22 6.30 12.82
N TYR A 101 7.36 5.66 12.58
CA TYR A 101 7.75 4.46 13.32
C TYR A 101 7.83 4.73 14.83
N ASN A 102 6.93 4.11 15.58
CA ASN A 102 6.82 4.28 17.02
C ASN A 102 6.25 2.99 17.65
N PRO A 103 7.11 2.00 17.93
CA PRO A 103 6.67 0.72 18.48
C PRO A 103 6.00 0.87 19.85
N ASP A 104 6.33 1.88 20.65
CA ASP A 104 5.68 2.10 21.94
C ASP A 104 4.26 2.62 21.79
N LYS A 105 4.02 3.53 20.83
CA LYS A 105 2.68 3.97 20.47
C LYS A 105 1.85 2.83 19.90
N ALA A 106 2.46 1.97 19.07
CA ALA A 106 1.82 0.75 18.58
C ALA A 106 1.38 -0.17 19.74
N ARG A 107 2.25 -0.44 20.73
CA ARG A 107 1.88 -1.24 21.92
C ARG A 107 0.73 -0.61 22.70
N LYS A 108 0.75 0.71 22.91
CA LYS A 108 -0.31 1.43 23.63
C LYS A 108 -1.66 1.30 22.91
N LEU A 109 -1.69 1.46 21.59
CA LEU A 109 -2.90 1.29 20.78
C LEU A 109 -3.45 -0.15 20.87
N LEU A 110 -2.57 -1.15 20.81
CA LEU A 110 -2.97 -2.55 20.97
C LEU A 110 -3.57 -2.81 22.35
N ILE A 111 -2.97 -2.28 23.42
CA ILE A 111 -3.50 -2.41 24.77
C ILE A 111 -4.87 -1.72 24.90
N SER A 112 -5.03 -0.50 24.37
CA SER A 112 -6.32 0.19 24.39
C SER A 112 -7.39 -0.52 23.57
N ALA A 113 -7.00 -1.29 22.55
CA ALA A 113 -7.87 -2.11 21.74
C ALA A 113 -8.19 -3.49 22.36
N GLY A 114 -7.77 -3.75 23.60
CA GLY A 114 -8.08 -4.98 24.34
C GLY A 114 -7.12 -6.14 24.09
N PHE A 115 -5.99 -5.91 23.42
CA PHE A 115 -4.91 -6.90 23.34
C PHE A 115 -4.03 -6.86 24.59
N GLN A 116 -3.38 -7.98 24.89
CA GLN A 116 -2.52 -8.13 26.06
C GLN A 116 -1.23 -8.86 25.69
N TYR A 117 -0.19 -8.70 26.52
CA TYR A 117 1.08 -9.38 26.32
C TYR A 117 1.25 -10.50 27.35
N ASN A 118 1.68 -11.68 26.91
CA ASN A 118 2.07 -12.75 27.83
C ASN A 118 3.50 -12.53 28.38
N SER A 119 3.96 -13.46 29.22
CA SER A 119 5.30 -13.38 29.84
C SER A 119 6.45 -13.41 28.83
N GLN A 120 6.24 -13.94 27.62
CA GLN A 120 7.21 -13.93 26.52
C GLN A 120 7.07 -12.72 25.59
N GLN A 121 6.36 -11.66 26.00
CA GLN A 121 6.12 -10.44 25.19
C GLN A 121 5.38 -10.73 23.87
N GLN A 122 4.58 -11.80 23.85
CA GLN A 122 3.78 -12.18 22.71
C GLN A 122 2.40 -11.54 22.84
N LEU A 123 1.91 -10.96 21.74
CA LEU A 123 0.61 -10.31 21.71
C LEU A 123 -0.51 -11.35 21.64
N LEU A 124 -1.44 -11.29 22.57
CA LEU A 124 -2.67 -12.08 22.62
C LEU A 124 -3.89 -11.16 22.48
N ASP A 125 -4.98 -11.66 21.93
CA ASP A 125 -6.26 -10.98 22.02
C ASP A 125 -6.93 -11.18 23.40
N ALA A 126 -8.10 -10.58 23.58
CA ALA A 126 -8.87 -10.66 24.82
C ALA A 126 -9.28 -12.09 25.22
N GLU A 127 -9.34 -13.01 24.26
CA GLU A 127 -9.68 -14.43 24.46
C GLU A 127 -8.44 -15.31 24.65
N GLY A 128 -7.24 -14.72 24.63
CA GLY A 128 -5.97 -15.44 24.79
C GLY A 128 -5.42 -16.05 23.50
N ASN A 129 -6.01 -15.75 22.34
CA ASN A 129 -5.50 -16.22 21.06
C ASN A 129 -4.23 -15.45 20.68
N ARG A 130 -3.20 -16.16 20.22
CA ARG A 130 -1.96 -15.52 19.75
C ARG A 130 -2.22 -14.72 18.48
N VAL A 131 -1.86 -13.43 18.48
CA VAL A 131 -1.94 -12.59 17.28
C VAL A 131 -0.88 -13.01 16.28
N ARG A 132 -1.35 -13.72 15.25
CA ARG A 132 -0.54 -14.33 14.20
C ARG A 132 -1.28 -14.28 12.86
N PHE A 133 -0.60 -13.86 11.79
CA PHE A 133 -1.17 -13.89 10.44
C PHE A 133 -0.13 -14.21 9.36
N VAL A 134 -0.63 -14.69 8.22
CA VAL A 134 0.17 -14.96 7.02
C VAL A 134 0.29 -13.68 6.20
N LEU A 135 1.53 -13.32 5.85
CA LEU A 135 1.84 -12.26 4.88
C LEU A 135 2.29 -12.89 3.57
N ILE A 136 1.52 -12.68 2.50
CA ILE A 136 1.86 -13.16 1.15
C ILE A 136 2.35 -12.02 0.25
N THR A 137 3.25 -12.34 -0.67
CA THR A 137 3.63 -11.47 -1.79
C THR A 137 4.05 -12.34 -2.96
N ASN A 138 4.36 -11.74 -4.11
CA ASN A 138 4.77 -12.49 -5.29
C ASN A 138 6.27 -12.84 -5.24
N ALA A 139 6.59 -14.12 -5.38
CA ALA A 139 7.93 -14.69 -5.19
C ALA A 139 8.95 -14.22 -6.22
N GLU A 140 8.50 -13.65 -7.34
CA GLU A 140 9.36 -13.15 -8.41
C GLU A 140 9.93 -11.76 -8.08
N ASN A 141 9.40 -11.07 -7.06
CA ASN A 141 9.82 -9.72 -6.70
C ASN A 141 10.68 -9.70 -5.43
N ASN A 142 12.00 -9.76 -5.61
CA ASN A 142 12.98 -9.75 -4.51
C ASN A 142 12.89 -8.50 -3.62
N THR A 143 12.53 -7.34 -4.18
CA THR A 143 12.32 -6.10 -3.43
C THR A 143 11.18 -6.27 -2.44
N ARG A 144 10.03 -6.77 -2.89
CA ARG A 144 8.87 -7.06 -2.03
C ARG A 144 9.17 -8.13 -0.98
N GLN A 145 9.95 -9.15 -1.33
CA GLN A 145 10.38 -10.15 -0.35
C GLN A 145 11.24 -9.54 0.76
N ALA A 146 12.18 -8.65 0.42
CA ALA A 146 13.00 -7.95 1.40
C ALA A 146 12.15 -7.04 2.32
N MET A 147 11.19 -6.30 1.74
CA MET A 147 10.25 -5.46 2.50
C MET A 147 9.38 -6.31 3.45
N ALA A 148 8.84 -7.43 2.98
CA ALA A 148 8.00 -8.32 3.79
C ALA A 148 8.80 -9.00 4.93
N ALA A 149 10.04 -9.38 4.69
CA ALA A 149 10.93 -9.90 5.73
C ALA A 149 11.21 -8.85 6.82
N GLN A 150 11.40 -7.59 6.43
CA GLN A 150 11.55 -6.49 7.39
C GLN A 150 10.25 -6.22 8.17
N ILE A 151 9.09 -6.20 7.51
CA ILE A 151 7.79 -6.06 8.18
C ILE A 151 7.60 -7.15 9.23
N LYS A 152 7.92 -8.41 8.90
CA LYS A 152 7.91 -9.51 9.86
C LYS A 152 8.79 -9.23 11.08
N GLN A 153 10.02 -8.76 10.85
CA GLN A 153 10.93 -8.44 11.94
C GLN A 153 10.40 -7.28 12.80
N ASP A 154 9.89 -6.22 12.16
CA ASP A 154 9.41 -5.03 12.85
C ASP A 154 8.17 -5.31 13.69
N LEU A 155 7.19 -6.04 13.13
CA LEU A 155 5.98 -6.43 13.85
C LEU A 155 6.26 -7.43 14.98
N SER A 156 7.33 -8.24 14.88
CA SER A 156 7.76 -9.09 16.00
C SER A 156 8.19 -8.28 17.22
N LYS A 157 8.72 -7.07 17.03
CA LYS A 157 9.11 -6.16 18.14
C LYS A 157 7.90 -5.73 18.96
N ILE A 158 6.69 -5.71 18.38
CA ILE A 158 5.42 -5.42 19.06
C ILE A 158 4.60 -6.69 19.36
N GLY A 159 5.25 -7.86 19.37
CA GLY A 159 4.66 -9.13 19.80
C GLY A 159 3.78 -9.85 18.76
N ILE A 160 3.55 -9.23 17.60
CA ILE A 160 2.78 -9.81 16.49
C ILE A 160 3.63 -10.83 15.74
N GLN A 161 3.10 -12.03 15.51
CA GLN A 161 3.76 -13.03 14.68
C GLN A 161 3.31 -12.91 13.22
N VAL A 162 4.27 -12.74 12.31
CA VAL A 162 4.02 -12.74 10.86
C VAL A 162 4.66 -13.98 10.23
N ASP A 163 3.83 -14.82 9.62
CA ASP A 163 4.30 -15.94 8.81
C ASP A 163 4.42 -15.47 7.36
N PHE A 164 5.62 -15.02 7.00
CA PHE A 164 5.91 -14.59 5.65
C PHE A 164 6.03 -15.79 4.70
N ASN A 165 5.20 -15.81 3.66
CA ASN A 165 5.13 -16.88 2.66
C ASN A 165 5.01 -16.31 1.23
N PRO A 166 6.11 -16.09 0.50
CA PRO A 166 6.04 -15.67 -0.90
C PRO A 166 5.47 -16.80 -1.78
N ILE A 167 4.59 -16.44 -2.70
CA ILE A 167 3.90 -17.38 -3.61
C ILE A 167 4.02 -16.90 -5.06
N ALA A 168 3.76 -17.78 -6.03
CA ALA A 168 3.78 -17.40 -7.45
C ALA A 168 2.75 -16.30 -7.75
N PHE A 169 3.08 -15.35 -8.64
CA PHE A 169 2.20 -14.19 -8.92
C PHE A 169 0.78 -14.60 -9.36
N GLY A 170 0.65 -15.63 -10.22
CA GLY A 170 -0.65 -16.13 -10.66
C GLY A 170 -1.51 -16.65 -9.49
N THR A 171 -0.90 -17.34 -8.53
CA THR A 171 -1.58 -17.80 -7.31
C THR A 171 -1.97 -16.64 -6.40
N LEU A 172 -1.14 -15.61 -6.31
CA LEU A 172 -1.47 -14.39 -5.56
C LEU A 172 -2.70 -13.70 -6.16
N VAL A 173 -2.74 -13.50 -7.48
CA VAL A 173 -3.88 -12.89 -8.17
C VAL A 173 -5.15 -13.72 -7.96
N ASP A 174 -5.07 -15.04 -8.08
CA ASP A 174 -6.22 -15.92 -7.82
C ASP A 174 -6.75 -15.80 -6.38
N LYS A 175 -5.84 -15.71 -5.40
CA LYS A 175 -6.21 -15.45 -4.00
C LYS A 175 -6.88 -14.10 -3.82
N LEU A 176 -6.35 -13.03 -4.43
CA LEU A 176 -6.87 -11.67 -4.24
C LEU A 176 -8.20 -11.42 -4.96
N SER A 177 -8.43 -12.05 -6.12
CA SER A 177 -9.58 -11.71 -6.98
C SER A 177 -10.63 -12.81 -7.09
N ASN A 178 -10.27 -14.08 -6.90
CA ASN A 178 -11.18 -15.21 -7.08
C ASN A 178 -11.59 -15.87 -5.77
N THR A 179 -10.61 -16.48 -5.09
CA THR A 179 -10.90 -17.27 -3.89
C THR A 179 -11.14 -16.39 -2.67
N LEU A 180 -10.52 -15.20 -2.63
CA LEU A 180 -10.49 -14.29 -1.48
C LEU A 180 -9.89 -14.92 -0.21
N ASP A 181 -9.13 -16.01 -0.39
CA ASP A 181 -8.50 -16.79 0.68
C ASP A 181 -7.09 -16.25 0.97
N TRP A 182 -7.04 -15.16 1.73
CA TRP A 182 -5.81 -14.49 2.16
C TRP A 182 -6.07 -13.64 3.40
N GLU A 183 -5.00 -13.39 4.19
CA GLU A 183 -5.07 -12.67 5.47
C GLU A 183 -4.45 -11.28 5.34
N CYS A 184 -3.17 -11.23 4.96
CA CYS A 184 -2.45 -10.01 4.65
C CYS A 184 -1.61 -10.20 3.40
N TYR A 185 -1.56 -9.19 2.52
CA TYR A 185 -0.66 -9.22 1.36
C TYR A 185 0.17 -7.94 1.26
N LEU A 186 1.35 -8.07 0.64
CA LEU A 186 2.16 -6.94 0.16
C LEU A 186 2.12 -6.91 -1.37
N LEU A 187 1.60 -5.83 -1.93
CA LEU A 187 1.60 -5.57 -3.37
C LEU A 187 1.76 -4.07 -3.61
N GLY A 188 1.52 -3.66 -4.84
CA GLY A 188 1.46 -2.26 -5.21
C GLY A 188 0.63 -2.06 -6.46
N PHE A 189 0.17 -0.84 -6.64
CA PHE A 189 -0.51 -0.39 -7.85
C PHE A 189 0.40 0.57 -8.62
N SER A 190 0.20 0.66 -9.93
CA SER A 190 0.67 1.81 -10.68
C SER A 190 -0.05 3.06 -10.19
N GLY A 191 0.57 4.22 -10.39
CA GLY A 191 -0.04 5.50 -10.10
C GLY A 191 0.07 6.44 -11.29
N GLY A 192 -0.24 7.70 -11.03
CA GLY A 192 -0.26 8.76 -12.02
C GLY A 192 -0.64 10.09 -11.40
N ASN A 193 -0.83 11.09 -12.25
CA ASN A 193 -1.29 12.41 -11.84
C ASN A 193 -2.78 12.45 -11.51
N GLU A 194 -3.59 11.64 -12.20
CA GLU A 194 -5.05 11.64 -12.10
C GLU A 194 -5.53 10.58 -11.09
N PRO A 195 -6.05 10.98 -9.91
CA PRO A 195 -6.47 10.03 -8.89
C PRO A 195 -7.64 9.15 -9.32
N ASN A 196 -8.52 9.63 -10.23
CA ASN A 196 -9.69 8.86 -10.68
C ASN A 196 -9.33 7.55 -11.38
N SER A 197 -8.09 7.38 -11.87
CA SER A 197 -7.58 6.09 -12.35
C SER A 197 -7.63 4.99 -11.27
N GLY A 198 -7.65 5.37 -9.99
CA GLY A 198 -7.83 4.47 -8.85
C GLY A 198 -9.29 4.18 -8.47
N SER A 199 -10.29 4.73 -9.18
CA SER A 199 -11.72 4.54 -8.84
C SER A 199 -12.14 3.07 -8.73
N ASN A 200 -11.58 2.18 -9.55
CA ASN A 200 -11.86 0.74 -9.49
C ASN A 200 -11.29 0.04 -8.24
N VAL A 201 -10.35 0.68 -7.53
CA VAL A 201 -9.84 0.23 -6.22
C VAL A 201 -10.71 0.76 -5.10
N TRP A 202 -11.17 2.01 -5.21
CA TRP A 202 -11.84 2.72 -4.11
C TRP A 202 -13.36 2.65 -4.14
N SER A 203 -13.95 2.24 -5.26
CA SER A 203 -15.37 1.94 -5.33
C SER A 203 -15.67 0.62 -4.63
N VAL A 204 -16.72 0.58 -3.82
CA VAL A 204 -17.25 -0.64 -3.20
C VAL A 204 -17.75 -1.67 -4.22
N GLU A 205 -18.06 -1.18 -5.43
CA GLU A 205 -18.45 -2.00 -6.59
C GLU A 205 -17.26 -2.36 -7.50
N GLY A 206 -16.06 -1.92 -7.12
CA GLY A 206 -14.84 -2.07 -7.89
C GLY A 206 -14.33 -3.51 -7.96
N GLY A 207 -13.74 -3.85 -9.10
CA GLY A 207 -13.09 -5.15 -9.32
C GLY A 207 -11.70 -5.28 -8.67
N LEU A 208 -11.15 -4.17 -8.16
CA LEU A 208 -9.87 -4.11 -7.45
C LEU A 208 -10.05 -3.59 -6.01
N HIS A 209 -11.29 -3.63 -5.49
CA HIS A 209 -11.61 -3.28 -4.10
C HIS A 209 -11.18 -4.39 -3.15
N SER A 210 -9.90 -4.74 -3.19
CA SER A 210 -9.35 -6.00 -2.71
C SER A 210 -9.61 -6.21 -1.22
N PHE A 211 -9.41 -5.20 -0.38
CA PHE A 211 -9.53 -5.32 1.08
C PHE A 211 -10.94 -5.71 1.54
N ASN A 212 -11.98 -5.50 0.72
CA ASN A 212 -13.33 -5.95 1.01
C ASN A 212 -14.04 -6.39 -0.28
N GLN A 213 -13.41 -7.23 -1.10
CA GLN A 213 -13.86 -7.52 -2.46
C GLN A 213 -15.26 -8.16 -2.53
N LYS A 214 -16.16 -7.59 -3.34
CA LYS A 214 -17.46 -8.20 -3.69
C LYS A 214 -17.27 -9.38 -4.66
N PRO A 215 -18.23 -10.33 -4.77
CA PRO A 215 -18.14 -11.38 -5.78
C PRO A 215 -18.21 -10.80 -7.20
N GLN A 216 -17.39 -11.34 -8.11
CA GLN A 216 -17.46 -11.01 -9.53
C GLN A 216 -18.64 -11.71 -10.24
N PRO A 217 -19.08 -11.26 -11.43
CA PRO A 217 -20.30 -11.74 -12.11
C PRO A 217 -20.43 -13.26 -12.35
N SER A 218 -19.35 -14.03 -12.20
CA SER A 218 -19.33 -15.50 -12.33
C SER A 218 -18.92 -16.24 -11.05
N GLN A 219 -18.75 -15.53 -9.94
CA GLN A 219 -18.31 -16.10 -8.67
C GLN A 219 -19.50 -16.44 -7.76
N PRO A 220 -19.36 -17.45 -6.89
CA PRO A 220 -20.35 -17.73 -5.87
C PRO A 220 -20.61 -16.49 -4.99
N ALA A 221 -21.87 -16.30 -4.63
CA ALA A 221 -22.29 -15.19 -3.80
C ALA A 221 -21.52 -15.16 -2.46
N ILE A 222 -21.28 -13.95 -1.97
CA ILE A 222 -20.74 -13.70 -0.63
C ILE A 222 -21.91 -13.24 0.25
N GLN A 223 -22.15 -13.97 1.33
CA GLN A 223 -23.24 -13.70 2.27
C GLN A 223 -22.68 -13.00 3.51
N GLY A 224 -23.35 -11.94 3.98
CA GLY A 224 -22.94 -11.21 5.18
C GLY A 224 -21.71 -10.32 5.00
N ARG A 225 -21.31 -10.00 3.76
CA ARG A 225 -20.34 -8.93 3.50
C ARG A 225 -20.91 -7.61 4.03
N GLN A 226 -20.10 -6.87 4.78
CA GLN A 226 -20.45 -5.55 5.30
C GLN A 226 -19.60 -4.50 4.60
N VAL A 227 -20.22 -3.39 4.22
CA VAL A 227 -19.54 -2.19 3.73
C VAL A 227 -19.61 -1.17 4.85
N ALA A 228 -18.47 -0.69 5.32
CA ALA A 228 -18.44 0.33 6.34
C ALA A 228 -18.81 1.70 5.76
N ASP A 229 -19.37 2.59 6.59
CA ASP A 229 -19.76 3.94 6.16
C ASP A 229 -18.58 4.72 5.56
N TRP A 230 -17.37 4.58 6.13
CA TRP A 230 -16.17 5.22 5.60
C TRP A 230 -15.75 4.66 4.23
N GLU A 231 -15.98 3.37 3.99
CA GLU A 231 -15.67 2.69 2.72
C GLU A 231 -16.60 3.21 1.62
N GLN A 232 -17.90 3.24 1.93
CA GLN A 232 -18.93 3.83 1.08
C GLN A 232 -18.66 5.31 0.81
N LYS A 233 -18.27 6.07 1.85
CA LYS A 233 -17.97 7.49 1.72
C LYS A 233 -16.80 7.76 0.78
N ILE A 234 -15.75 6.96 0.83
CA ILE A 234 -14.63 7.08 -0.13
C ILE A 234 -15.13 6.82 -1.56
N SER A 235 -15.96 5.79 -1.78
CA SER A 235 -16.54 5.52 -3.10
C SER A 235 -17.35 6.71 -3.63
N GLU A 236 -18.19 7.32 -2.79
CA GLU A 236 -18.98 8.51 -3.14
C GLU A 236 -18.11 9.73 -3.45
N LEU A 237 -17.05 9.95 -2.68
CA LEU A 237 -16.09 11.04 -2.92
C LEU A 237 -15.38 10.87 -4.27
N TYR A 238 -15.03 9.65 -4.66
CA TYR A 238 -14.45 9.38 -5.98
C TYR A 238 -15.44 9.73 -7.11
N ILE A 239 -16.73 9.40 -6.96
CA ILE A 239 -17.76 9.76 -7.94
C ILE A 239 -17.93 11.28 -8.01
N ALA A 240 -18.04 11.95 -6.86
CA ALA A 240 -18.18 13.40 -6.80
C ALA A 240 -16.96 14.12 -7.40
N ALA A 241 -15.74 13.66 -7.10
CA ALA A 241 -14.52 14.24 -7.63
C ALA A 241 -14.37 14.04 -9.14
N ALA A 242 -14.94 12.97 -9.70
CA ALA A 242 -14.98 12.76 -11.15
C ALA A 242 -15.97 13.69 -11.87
N GLN A 243 -16.95 14.24 -11.15
CA GLN A 243 -17.99 15.14 -11.68
C GLN A 243 -17.71 16.62 -11.41
N GLU A 244 -16.73 16.94 -10.57
CA GLU A 244 -16.37 18.31 -10.20
C GLU A 244 -15.42 18.95 -11.22
N LEU A 245 -15.81 20.12 -11.73
CA LEU A 245 -15.05 20.88 -12.75
C LEU A 245 -14.16 21.95 -12.13
N GLU A 246 -14.49 22.43 -10.93
CA GLU A 246 -13.71 23.42 -10.20
C GLU A 246 -12.51 22.76 -9.52
N GLN A 247 -11.31 23.01 -10.05
CA GLN A 247 -10.07 22.36 -9.60
C GLN A 247 -9.83 22.45 -8.07
N PRO A 248 -10.06 23.58 -7.40
CA PRO A 248 -9.89 23.65 -5.94
C PRO A 248 -10.86 22.72 -5.18
N LYS A 249 -12.12 22.63 -5.62
CA LYS A 249 -13.11 21.74 -4.99
C LYS A 249 -12.79 20.28 -5.25
N ARG A 250 -12.40 19.95 -6.48
CA ARG A 250 -11.97 18.60 -6.86
C ARG A 250 -10.77 18.15 -6.02
N LYS A 251 -9.82 19.05 -5.79
CA LYS A 251 -8.67 18.78 -4.92
C LYS A 251 -9.06 18.51 -3.48
N GLU A 252 -10.01 19.25 -2.92
CA GLU A 252 -10.48 18.98 -1.56
C GLU A 252 -11.22 17.64 -1.45
N LEU A 253 -11.99 17.25 -2.46
CA LEU A 253 -12.65 15.93 -2.48
C LEU A 253 -11.62 14.79 -2.42
N TYR A 254 -10.52 14.88 -3.18
CA TYR A 254 -9.41 13.92 -3.10
C TYR A 254 -8.54 14.08 -1.84
N ALA A 255 -8.49 15.25 -1.22
CA ALA A 255 -7.86 15.42 0.08
C ALA A 255 -8.64 14.60 1.13
N GLU A 256 -9.97 14.67 1.10
CA GLU A 256 -10.83 13.94 2.04
C GLU A 256 -10.72 12.42 1.87
N THR A 257 -10.62 11.90 0.64
CA THR A 257 -10.38 10.46 0.44
C THR A 257 -9.06 10.00 1.07
N GLN A 258 -8.02 10.83 0.99
CA GLN A 258 -6.73 10.54 1.62
C GLN A 258 -6.81 10.58 3.15
N ARG A 259 -7.53 11.55 3.74
CA ARG A 259 -7.75 11.62 5.19
C ARG A 259 -8.46 10.38 5.70
N LEU A 260 -9.59 10.00 5.08
CA LEU A 260 -10.33 8.78 5.45
C LEU A 260 -9.47 7.53 5.27
N THR A 261 -8.72 7.42 4.17
CA THR A 261 -7.83 6.27 3.95
C THR A 261 -6.76 6.16 5.03
N GLN A 262 -6.23 7.29 5.52
CA GLN A 262 -5.24 7.29 6.60
C GLN A 262 -5.84 7.17 8.00
N GLU A 263 -7.08 7.56 8.21
CA GLU A 263 -7.78 7.32 9.46
C GLU A 263 -8.07 5.82 9.65
N TYR A 264 -8.62 5.18 8.60
CA TYR A 264 -9.08 3.80 8.65
C TYR A 264 -8.04 2.78 8.17
N LEU A 265 -6.98 3.17 7.46
CA LEU A 265 -5.89 2.30 7.01
C LEU A 265 -6.34 0.96 6.38
N PRO A 266 -7.27 0.91 5.41
CA PRO A 266 -7.53 -0.33 4.68
C PRO A 266 -6.28 -0.81 3.93
N MET A 267 -5.41 0.13 3.56
CA MET A 267 -4.07 -0.12 3.02
C MET A 267 -3.05 0.69 3.81
N ILE A 268 -1.99 0.04 4.27
CA ILE A 268 -0.87 0.67 4.98
C ILE A 268 0.25 0.89 3.96
N TYR A 269 0.39 2.14 3.52
CA TYR A 269 1.39 2.50 2.51
C TYR A 269 2.80 2.50 3.08
N LEU A 270 3.74 2.05 2.25
CA LEU A 270 5.13 1.83 2.60
C LEU A 270 6.02 2.91 1.95
N VAL A 271 6.89 2.48 1.05
CA VAL A 271 7.93 3.30 0.44
C VAL A 271 8.00 2.99 -1.04
N ASN A 272 8.42 3.97 -1.82
CA ASN A 272 8.63 3.84 -3.26
C ASN A 272 10.09 4.14 -3.60
N PRO A 273 10.67 3.45 -4.60
CA PRO A 273 11.99 3.82 -5.10
C PRO A 273 11.96 5.21 -5.76
N LEU A 274 13.12 5.85 -5.86
CA LEU A 274 13.32 6.91 -6.83
C LEU A 274 13.33 6.33 -8.25
N SER A 275 12.69 7.03 -9.18
CA SER A 275 12.77 6.79 -10.60
C SER A 275 14.11 7.32 -11.12
N LEU A 276 14.98 6.40 -11.52
CA LEU A 276 16.32 6.70 -12.04
C LEU A 276 16.49 6.08 -13.42
N ALA A 277 17.09 6.82 -14.35
CA ALA A 277 17.45 6.31 -15.67
C ALA A 277 18.92 6.61 -16.00
N ALA A 278 19.61 5.64 -16.60
CA ALA A 278 20.95 5.85 -17.14
C ALA A 278 20.85 6.01 -18.67
N VAL A 279 21.28 7.16 -19.17
CA VAL A 279 21.12 7.56 -20.57
C VAL A 279 22.49 7.81 -21.19
N ARG A 280 22.80 7.14 -22.30
CA ARG A 280 24.07 7.36 -23.00
C ARG A 280 24.15 8.81 -23.48
N ASN A 281 25.29 9.47 -23.28
CA ASN A 281 25.46 10.88 -23.64
C ASN A 281 25.37 11.16 -25.14
N ARG A 282 25.34 10.12 -26.00
CA ARG A 282 25.06 10.26 -27.43
C ARG A 282 23.60 10.55 -27.75
N LEU A 283 22.69 10.22 -26.84
CA LEU A 283 21.26 10.47 -27.00
C LEU A 283 21.00 11.89 -26.47
N GLN A 284 20.82 12.84 -27.39
CA GLN A 284 20.56 14.24 -27.05
C GLN A 284 19.06 14.51 -26.96
N GLY A 285 18.70 15.60 -26.28
CA GLY A 285 17.30 16.05 -26.18
C GLY A 285 16.46 15.26 -25.18
N VAL A 286 17.05 14.41 -24.33
CA VAL A 286 16.30 13.65 -23.34
C VAL A 286 15.79 14.57 -22.24
N GLU A 287 14.46 14.57 -22.06
CA GLU A 287 13.81 15.11 -20.88
C GLU A 287 13.31 13.94 -20.05
N TYR A 288 13.95 13.63 -18.91
CA TYR A 288 13.51 12.50 -18.11
C TYR A 288 12.32 12.87 -17.20
N SER A 289 11.30 12.00 -17.15
CA SER A 289 10.26 12.08 -16.14
C SER A 289 9.95 10.71 -15.53
N ALA A 290 9.59 10.67 -14.25
CA ALA A 290 9.19 9.44 -13.58
C ALA A 290 7.90 8.81 -14.14
N LEU A 291 7.06 9.58 -14.85
CA LEU A 291 5.82 9.10 -15.46
C LEU A 291 6.06 8.57 -16.89
N GLY A 292 6.72 9.38 -17.71
CA GLY A 292 6.92 9.10 -19.14
C GLY A 292 8.23 8.36 -19.47
N GLY A 293 9.14 8.24 -18.50
CA GLY A 293 10.44 7.61 -18.68
C GLY A 293 11.37 8.46 -19.53
N VAL A 294 12.29 7.80 -20.24
CA VAL A 294 13.31 8.45 -21.10
C VAL A 294 12.74 8.83 -22.47
N THR A 295 11.65 8.20 -22.90
CA THR A 295 11.18 8.24 -24.30
C THR A 295 9.84 8.93 -24.46
N TRP A 296 9.36 9.69 -23.49
CA TRP A 296 8.07 10.38 -23.63
C TRP A 296 8.14 11.53 -24.64
N ASN A 297 9.32 12.13 -24.82
CA ASN A 297 9.61 13.13 -25.84
C ASN A 297 10.43 12.55 -27.00
N ILE A 298 10.16 11.30 -27.40
CA ILE A 298 10.96 10.57 -28.42
C ILE A 298 11.16 11.33 -29.74
N GLN A 299 10.20 12.17 -30.11
CA GLN A 299 10.24 13.00 -31.33
C GLN A 299 11.32 14.10 -31.30
N GLU A 300 11.85 14.43 -30.12
CA GLU A 300 12.89 15.45 -29.92
C GLU A 300 14.29 14.82 -29.79
N LEU A 301 14.37 13.48 -29.70
CA LEU A 301 15.62 12.79 -29.44
C LEU A 301 16.45 12.65 -30.71
N THR A 302 17.75 12.95 -30.60
CA THR A 302 18.74 12.72 -31.67
C THR A 302 19.88 11.84 -31.15
N VAL A 303 20.60 11.19 -32.07
CA VAL A 303 21.79 10.39 -31.75
C VAL A 303 23.00 11.01 -32.45
N GLU A 304 24.00 11.38 -31.66
CA GLU A 304 25.27 11.96 -32.13
C GLU A 304 26.48 11.06 -31.85
#